data_AF-A0A2D6FVK0-F1
#
_entry.id   AF-A0A2D6FVK0-F1
#
_cell.length_a   1.000
_cell.length_b   1.000
_cell.length_c   1.000
_cell.angle_alpha   90.00
_cell.angle_beta   90.00
_cell.angle_gamma   90.00
#
_symmetry.space_group_name_H-M   'P 1'
#
loop_
_entity.id
_entity.type
_entity.pdbx_description
1 polymer ?
#
loop_
_entity_poly.entity_id
_entity_poly.type
_entity_poly.pdbx_seq_one_letter_code
_entity_poly.pdbx_strand_id
1 'polypeptide(L)'
;MVPGFDAATAERLMKHLLKFLLLGWLAWLPAGGGFVQGAGAQGAADYLPFVGDYVGQVVFAGPSGFAKRELKVSIRRERGGFSLKWTTVSQKASGKLKKAEYFIAFAPAKRPGFYASTDRINRLGARIPIDPLAGDPQVWAKIKGRTMTVYAVLITEDGKHEVQTYERTLVPGGMELKFNRVRDGKPLKSISAKLQAKEQGINLR
;
A
#
# COMPACT_ATOMS: atom_id res chain seq x y z
N MET A 1 1.22 -13.73 -26.20
CA MET A 1 2.45 -13.24 -25.54
C MET A 1 2.04 -12.09 -24.63
N VAL A 2 1.92 -12.31 -23.33
CA VAL A 2 1.39 -11.30 -22.37
C VAL A 2 2.59 -10.69 -21.64
N PRO A 3 2.79 -9.35 -21.66
CA PRO A 3 3.99 -8.75 -21.08
C PRO A 3 3.95 -8.94 -19.57
N GLY A 4 4.78 -9.87 -19.10
CA GLY A 4 4.95 -10.15 -17.69
C GLY A 4 5.62 -8.96 -17.03
N PHE A 5 4.93 -8.30 -16.09
CA PHE A 5 5.47 -7.29 -15.17
C PHE A 5 6.65 -6.49 -15.78
N ASP A 6 6.41 -5.85 -16.92
CA ASP A 6 7.41 -5.05 -17.60
C ASP A 6 7.90 -3.97 -16.64
N ALA A 7 9.21 -3.73 -16.67
CA ALA A 7 9.85 -2.61 -16.03
C ALA A 7 9.04 -1.31 -16.20
N ALA A 8 8.37 -1.10 -17.34
CA ALA A 8 7.52 0.04 -17.68
C ALA A 8 6.35 0.29 -16.71
N THR A 9 5.61 -0.73 -16.25
CA THR A 9 4.48 -0.52 -15.32
C THR A 9 4.97 -0.09 -13.93
N ALA A 10 6.10 -0.63 -13.49
CA ALA A 10 6.74 -0.22 -12.23
C ALA A 10 7.54 1.10 -12.37
N GLU A 11 7.96 1.47 -13.59
CA GLU A 11 8.57 2.77 -13.89
C GLU A 11 7.51 3.87 -13.97
N ARG A 12 6.29 3.56 -14.44
CA ARG A 12 5.18 4.52 -14.54
C ARG A 12 4.67 4.97 -13.16
N LEU A 13 4.59 4.06 -12.19
CA LEU A 13 4.33 4.39 -10.78
C LEU A 13 5.44 5.28 -10.16
N MET A 14 6.64 5.32 -10.76
CA MET A 14 7.74 6.20 -10.35
C MET A 14 7.85 7.49 -11.19
N LYS A 15 7.39 7.52 -12.45
CA LYS A 15 7.51 8.69 -13.35
C LYS A 15 6.50 9.80 -13.06
N HIS A 16 5.35 9.48 -12.48
CA HIS A 16 4.36 10.49 -12.07
C HIS A 16 4.74 11.24 -10.78
N LEU A 17 5.87 10.91 -10.15
CA LEU A 17 6.43 11.62 -8.99
C LEU A 17 7.31 12.84 -9.35
N LEU A 18 7.50 13.15 -10.64
CA LEU A 18 8.52 14.14 -11.04
C LEU A 18 8.09 15.21 -12.07
N LYS A 19 6.81 15.34 -12.38
CA LYS A 19 6.34 16.37 -13.33
C LYS A 19 5.21 17.17 -12.70
N PHE A 20 5.16 18.46 -13.02
CA PHE A 20 4.26 19.50 -12.51
C PHE A 20 4.80 20.28 -11.29
N LEU A 21 5.90 20.97 -11.57
CA LEU A 21 6.16 22.31 -11.06
C LEU A 21 5.34 23.32 -11.88
N LEU A 22 4.82 24.33 -11.16
CA LEU A 22 4.39 25.68 -11.57
C LEU A 22 2.89 26.00 -11.75
N LEU A 23 2.53 27.12 -11.08
CA LEU A 23 1.34 28.01 -11.13
C LEU A 23 0.15 27.52 -10.27
N GLY A 24 -0.14 28.09 -9.08
CA GLY A 24 -0.59 29.45 -8.75
C GLY A 24 -2.14 29.50 -8.87
N TRP A 25 -3.01 29.83 -7.90
CA TRP A 25 -3.03 30.86 -6.85
C TRP A 25 -4.20 30.64 -5.85
N LEU A 26 -4.10 31.35 -4.71
CA LEU A 26 -5.10 31.91 -3.78
C LEU A 26 -6.13 31.03 -3.01
N ALA A 27 -6.04 31.19 -1.69
CA ALA A 27 -6.95 30.71 -0.66
C ALA A 27 -8.17 31.63 -0.47
N TRP A 28 -9.27 31.05 0.02
CA TRP A 28 -10.18 31.75 0.92
C TRP A 28 -10.87 30.77 1.88
N LEU A 29 -10.87 31.11 3.17
CA LEU A 29 -11.66 30.52 4.26
C LEU A 29 -12.86 31.45 4.51
N PRO A 30 -14.00 30.90 4.99
CA PRO A 30 -14.35 31.26 6.36
C PRO A 30 -14.89 30.12 7.21
N ALA A 31 -14.84 30.43 8.51
CA ALA A 31 -15.21 29.68 9.68
C ALA A 31 -16.71 29.35 9.79
N GLY A 32 -17.00 28.35 10.64
CA GLY A 32 -18.24 28.32 11.41
C GLY A 32 -18.93 26.97 11.49
N GLY A 33 -19.09 26.46 12.71
CA GLY A 33 -20.30 25.71 13.06
C GLY A 33 -20.10 24.27 13.55
N GLY A 34 -20.30 24.08 14.86
CA GLY A 34 -20.96 22.89 15.39
C GLY A 34 -20.07 21.70 15.75
N PHE A 35 -19.62 21.64 17.00
CA PHE A 35 -19.22 20.38 17.61
C PHE A 35 -20.47 19.54 17.88
N VAL A 36 -20.83 18.67 16.93
CA VAL A 36 -21.68 17.52 17.24
C VAL A 36 -20.82 16.55 18.04
N GLN A 37 -21.16 16.35 19.32
CA GLN A 37 -20.67 15.22 20.10
C GLN A 37 -21.19 13.94 19.44
N GLY A 38 -20.38 13.38 18.55
CA GLY A 38 -20.61 12.08 17.96
C GLY A 38 -20.54 11.03 19.06
N ALA A 39 -21.61 10.24 19.17
CA ALA A 39 -21.64 9.00 19.93
C ALA A 39 -20.34 8.21 19.69
N GLY A 40 -19.68 7.83 20.79
CA GLY A 40 -18.36 7.23 20.77
C GLY A 40 -18.28 6.09 19.75
N ALA A 41 -17.50 6.33 18.69
CA ALA A 41 -17.09 5.27 17.79
C ALA A 41 -16.28 4.26 18.61
N GLN A 42 -16.88 3.12 18.96
CA GLN A 42 -16.13 1.89 19.10
C GLN A 42 -15.56 1.55 17.72
N GLY A 43 -14.50 2.24 17.33
CA GLY A 43 -13.96 2.19 15.98
C GLY A 43 -12.50 2.56 16.00
N ALA A 44 -11.72 1.87 15.16
CA ALA A 44 -10.39 2.28 14.73
C ALA A 44 -9.17 1.90 15.59
N ALA A 45 -9.16 0.72 16.21
CA ALA A 45 -7.94 0.20 16.84
C ALA A 45 -7.62 -1.27 16.50
N ASP A 46 -8.41 -1.92 15.64
CA ASP A 46 -8.15 -3.30 15.21
C ASP A 46 -6.87 -3.44 14.36
N TYR A 47 -6.31 -2.34 13.86
CA TYR A 47 -5.00 -2.30 13.20
C TYR A 47 -3.82 -2.36 14.18
N LEU A 48 -4.02 -2.06 15.47
CA LEU A 48 -2.93 -1.95 16.45
C LEU A 48 -2.05 -3.21 16.53
N PRO A 49 -2.59 -4.45 16.46
CA PRO A 49 -1.78 -5.67 16.45
C PRO A 49 -0.83 -5.80 15.24
N PHE A 50 -1.08 -5.03 14.17
CA PHE A 50 -0.26 -5.03 12.96
C PHE A 50 0.85 -3.98 12.98
N VAL A 51 0.89 -3.10 14.00
CA VAL A 51 1.92 -2.05 14.09
C VAL A 51 3.28 -2.69 14.31
N GLY A 52 4.23 -2.39 13.42
CA GLY A 52 5.56 -2.99 13.47
C GLY A 52 6.30 -2.94 12.14
N ASP A 53 7.47 -3.56 12.13
CA ASP A 53 8.25 -3.82 10.93
C ASP A 53 8.33 -5.31 10.68
N TYR A 54 8.11 -5.72 9.42
CA TYR A 54 8.14 -7.10 9.00
C TYR A 54 9.05 -7.23 7.78
N VAL A 55 9.92 -8.22 7.76
CA VAL A 55 10.87 -8.46 6.68
C VAL A 55 10.85 -9.92 6.26
N GLY A 56 11.05 -10.16 4.97
CA GLY A 56 11.15 -11.53 4.46
C GLY A 56 11.62 -11.55 3.02
N GLN A 57 11.74 -12.76 2.50
CA GLN A 57 12.16 -13.01 1.14
C GLN A 57 11.21 -13.99 0.47
N VAL A 58 11.05 -13.86 -0.84
CA VAL A 58 10.26 -14.80 -1.63
C VAL A 58 10.98 -15.11 -2.94
N VAL A 59 10.96 -16.39 -3.30
CA VAL A 59 11.36 -16.87 -4.63
C VAL A 59 10.09 -17.31 -5.35
N PHE A 60 9.90 -16.85 -6.58
CA PHE A 60 8.73 -17.21 -7.38
C PHE A 60 9.13 -17.43 -8.83
N ALA A 61 8.41 -18.32 -9.52
CA ALA A 61 8.58 -18.51 -10.96
C ALA A 61 8.05 -17.28 -11.72
N GLY A 62 8.87 -16.76 -12.63
CA GLY A 62 8.51 -15.71 -13.57
C GLY A 62 8.79 -16.15 -15.01
N PRO A 63 8.48 -15.29 -16.00
CA PRO A 63 8.67 -15.61 -17.42
C PRO A 63 10.12 -15.94 -17.79
N SER A 64 11.09 -15.43 -17.03
CA SER A 64 12.53 -15.60 -17.26
C SER A 64 13.18 -16.57 -16.25
N GLY A 65 12.38 -17.43 -15.61
CA GLY A 65 12.84 -18.33 -14.55
C GLY A 65 12.53 -17.82 -13.15
N PHE A 66 13.26 -18.32 -12.15
CA PHE A 66 13.04 -17.94 -10.75
C PHE A 66 13.51 -16.50 -10.48
N ALA A 67 12.67 -15.74 -9.78
CA ALA A 67 12.98 -14.40 -9.33
C ALA A 67 12.94 -14.34 -7.80
N LYS A 68 13.96 -13.71 -7.22
CA LYS A 68 14.04 -13.42 -5.78
C LYS A 68 13.60 -11.99 -5.49
N ARG A 69 12.80 -11.81 -4.44
CA ARG A 69 12.39 -10.51 -3.92
C ARG A 69 12.59 -10.45 -2.42
N GLU A 70 13.14 -9.34 -1.97
CA GLU A 70 13.10 -8.96 -0.56
C GLU A 70 11.90 -8.05 -0.33
N LEU A 71 11.20 -8.30 0.77
CA LEU A 71 9.96 -7.64 1.14
C LEU A 71 10.14 -7.01 2.51
N LYS A 72 9.75 -5.74 2.64
CA LYS A 72 9.63 -5.06 3.91
C LYS A 72 8.26 -4.41 4.01
N VAL A 73 7.60 -4.60 5.15
CA VAL A 73 6.34 -3.97 5.50
C VAL A 73 6.54 -3.19 6.79
N SER A 74 6.15 -1.94 6.79
CA SER A 74 6.21 -1.05 7.96
C SER A 74 4.82 -0.48 8.18
N ILE A 75 4.23 -0.77 9.34
CA ILE A 75 2.92 -0.24 9.74
C ILE A 75 3.15 0.65 10.96
N ARG A 76 2.59 1.86 10.95
CA ARG A 76 2.74 2.87 12.02
C ARG A 76 1.39 3.46 12.40
N ARG A 77 1.26 3.85 13.67
CA ARG A 77 0.12 4.62 14.15
C ARG A 77 0.19 6.03 13.58
N GLU A 78 -0.96 6.57 13.22
CA GLU A 78 -1.15 7.96 12.80
C GLU A 78 -2.27 8.58 13.63
N ARG A 79 -2.32 9.91 13.75
CA ARG A 79 -3.30 10.63 14.61
C ARG A 79 -4.76 10.23 14.35
N GLY A 80 -5.08 9.79 13.12
CA GLY A 80 -6.44 9.42 12.70
C GLY A 80 -6.54 8.03 12.08
N GLY A 81 -5.59 7.12 12.35
CA GLY A 81 -5.58 5.78 11.76
C GLY A 81 -4.17 5.20 11.71
N PHE A 82 -3.74 4.72 10.55
CA PHE A 82 -2.41 4.13 10.40
C PHE A 82 -1.80 4.41 9.04
N SER A 83 -0.48 4.33 8.96
CA SER A 83 0.24 4.31 7.69
C SER A 83 0.82 2.94 7.42
N LEU A 84 0.87 2.58 6.14
CA LEU A 84 1.45 1.36 5.61
C LEU A 84 2.48 1.75 4.57
N LYS A 85 3.73 1.37 4.82
CA LYS A 85 4.80 1.41 3.83
C LYS A 85 5.16 -0.01 3.43
N TRP A 86 5.26 -0.28 2.14
CA TRP A 86 5.86 -1.51 1.64
C TRP A 86 7.01 -1.21 0.70
N THR A 87 8.09 -1.97 0.87
CA THR A 87 9.28 -1.91 0.04
C THR A 87 9.52 -3.28 -0.57
N THR A 88 9.73 -3.30 -1.87
CA THR A 88 10.14 -4.50 -2.61
C THR A 88 11.49 -4.23 -3.26
N VAL A 89 12.48 -5.07 -2.96
CA VAL A 89 13.77 -5.08 -3.67
C VAL A 89 13.80 -6.29 -4.57
N SER A 90 13.96 -6.07 -5.88
CA SER A 90 14.13 -7.14 -6.88
C SER A 90 15.52 -7.03 -7.50
N GLN A 91 16.17 -8.17 -7.71
CA GLN A 91 17.40 -8.22 -8.50
C GLN A 91 17.06 -8.57 -9.95
N LYS A 92 17.58 -7.80 -10.92
CA LYS A 92 17.47 -8.13 -12.35
C LYS A 92 18.51 -9.16 -12.74
N ALA A 93 18.31 -9.83 -13.87
CA ALA A 93 19.30 -10.75 -14.46
C ALA A 93 20.67 -10.09 -14.67
N SER A 94 20.69 -8.77 -14.93
CA SER A 94 21.92 -7.97 -15.06
C SER A 94 22.62 -7.66 -13.72
N GLY A 95 22.19 -8.23 -12.60
CA GLY A 95 22.68 -7.92 -11.25
C GLY A 95 22.15 -6.61 -10.63
N LYS A 96 21.56 -5.70 -11.43
CA LYS A 96 21.04 -4.40 -10.95
C LYS A 96 19.86 -4.59 -9.99
N LEU A 97 19.95 -3.98 -8.82
CA LEU A 97 18.86 -3.92 -7.84
C LEU A 97 17.83 -2.86 -8.25
N LYS A 98 16.55 -3.23 -8.21
CA LYS A 98 15.40 -2.31 -8.35
C LYS A 98 14.64 -2.28 -7.04
N LYS A 99 14.60 -1.12 -6.40
CA LYS A 99 13.82 -0.84 -5.20
C LYS A 99 12.52 -0.14 -5.59
N ALA A 100 11.38 -0.66 -5.14
CA ALA A 100 10.08 -0.02 -5.26
C ALA A 100 9.51 0.20 -3.86
N GLU A 101 9.05 1.42 -3.59
CA GLU A 101 8.48 1.81 -2.30
C GLU A 101 7.13 2.49 -2.52
N TYR A 102 6.19 2.14 -1.65
CA TYR A 102 4.88 2.76 -1.62
C TYR A 102 4.50 3.05 -0.19
N PHE A 103 3.79 4.15 -0.02
CA PHE A 103 3.32 4.65 1.27
C PHE A 103 1.87 5.07 1.12
N ILE A 104 1.02 4.60 2.03
CA ILE A 104 -0.41 4.95 2.07
C ILE A 104 -0.80 5.16 3.53
N ALA A 105 -1.52 6.25 3.79
CA ALA A 105 -2.18 6.47 5.06
C ALA A 105 -3.66 6.11 4.96
N PHE A 106 -4.19 5.56 6.04
CA PHE A 106 -5.54 5.04 6.14
C PHE A 106 -6.26 5.72 7.29
N ALA A 107 -7.49 6.17 7.04
CA ALA A 107 -8.41 6.66 8.05
C ALA A 107 -9.63 5.72 8.16
N PRO A 108 -10.23 5.59 9.35
CA PRO A 108 -11.43 4.79 9.55
C PRO A 108 -12.55 5.21 8.59
N ALA A 109 -13.16 4.22 7.93
CA ALA A 109 -14.37 4.45 7.17
C ALA A 109 -15.60 4.41 8.07
N LYS A 110 -16.75 4.87 7.57
CA LYS A 110 -18.04 4.75 8.27
C LYS A 110 -18.40 3.29 8.60
N ARG A 111 -17.90 2.34 7.81
CA ARG A 111 -18.14 0.90 8.01
C ARG A 111 -17.08 0.32 8.96
N PRO A 112 -17.46 -0.33 10.08
CA PRO A 112 -16.52 -0.93 11.02
C PRO A 112 -15.57 -1.93 10.36
N GLY A 113 -14.29 -1.90 10.76
CA GLY A 113 -13.23 -2.74 10.20
C GLY A 113 -12.78 -2.35 8.79
N PHE A 114 -13.32 -1.27 8.21
CA PHE A 114 -12.86 -0.73 6.94
C PHE A 114 -12.14 0.60 7.15
N TYR A 115 -11.10 0.82 6.35
CA TYR A 115 -10.32 2.05 6.33
C TYR A 115 -10.15 2.52 4.90
N ALA A 116 -10.42 3.79 4.65
CA ALA A 116 -10.21 4.41 3.34
C ALA A 116 -8.78 4.96 3.27
N SER A 117 -8.13 4.83 2.10
CA SER A 117 -6.90 5.58 1.87
C SER A 117 -7.21 7.08 1.91
N THR A 118 -6.42 7.83 2.66
CA THR A 118 -6.37 9.29 2.49
C THR A 118 -5.52 9.62 1.26
N ASP A 119 -5.39 10.91 0.94
CA ASP A 119 -4.47 11.40 -0.09
C ASP A 119 -3.09 10.74 0.01
N ARG A 120 -2.46 10.51 -1.16
CA ARG A 120 -1.09 10.01 -1.22
C ARG A 120 -0.16 11.05 -0.62
N ILE A 121 0.89 10.59 0.06
CA ILE A 121 1.94 11.49 0.57
C ILE A 121 3.20 11.25 -0.26
N ASN A 122 3.72 12.30 -0.89
CA ASN A 122 4.98 12.21 -1.64
C ASN A 122 6.20 12.22 -0.70
N ARG A 123 7.41 12.09 -1.27
CA ARG A 123 8.66 12.08 -0.47
C ARG A 123 8.92 13.37 0.31
N LEU A 124 8.21 14.46 0.00
CA LEU A 124 8.30 15.76 0.66
C LEU A 124 7.16 15.99 1.66
N GLY A 125 6.29 15.00 1.89
CA GLY A 125 5.19 15.14 2.83
C GLY A 125 3.93 15.82 2.26
N ALA A 126 3.92 16.21 0.99
CA ALA A 126 2.76 16.84 0.37
C ALA A 126 1.68 15.81 0.03
N ARG A 127 0.42 16.19 0.30
CA ARG A 127 -0.78 15.43 -0.07
C ARG A 127 -1.06 15.58 -1.57
N ILE A 128 -1.22 14.45 -2.25
CA ILE A 128 -1.57 14.36 -3.66
C ILE A 128 -2.93 13.65 -3.74
N PRO A 129 -3.97 14.32 -4.27
CA PRO A 129 -5.26 13.69 -4.55
C PRO A 129 -5.08 12.45 -5.43
N ILE A 130 -5.91 11.43 -5.19
CA ILE A 130 -5.91 10.21 -6.01
C ILE A 130 -6.68 10.49 -7.30
N ASP A 131 -6.06 10.26 -8.46
CA ASP A 131 -6.72 10.31 -9.77
C ASP A 131 -6.75 8.92 -10.44
N PRO A 132 -7.89 8.20 -10.35
CA PRO A 132 -8.04 6.89 -10.97
C PRO A 132 -7.82 6.88 -12.49
N LEU A 133 -8.14 7.97 -13.19
CA LEU A 133 -7.99 8.08 -14.65
C LEU A 133 -6.55 8.37 -15.05
N ALA A 134 -5.77 9.04 -14.19
CA ALA A 134 -4.32 9.13 -14.33
C ALA A 134 -3.59 7.81 -14.03
N GLY A 135 -4.32 6.80 -13.52
CA GLY A 135 -3.81 5.48 -13.17
C GLY A 135 -3.47 5.30 -11.69
N ASP A 136 -3.87 6.24 -10.83
CA ASP A 136 -3.73 6.04 -9.38
C ASP A 136 -4.73 4.99 -8.88
N PRO A 137 -4.29 3.94 -8.18
CA PRO A 137 -5.22 3.01 -7.57
C PRO A 137 -6.07 3.69 -6.49
N GLN A 138 -7.36 3.37 -6.51
CA GLN A 138 -8.22 3.52 -5.34
C GLN A 138 -7.88 2.41 -4.35
N VAL A 139 -7.58 2.78 -3.10
CA VAL A 139 -7.10 1.83 -2.09
C VAL A 139 -7.97 1.86 -0.83
N TRP A 140 -8.22 0.70 -0.25
CA TRP A 140 -8.81 0.58 1.08
C TRP A 140 -8.24 -0.62 1.82
N ALA A 141 -8.32 -0.58 3.14
CA ALA A 141 -8.00 -1.72 3.99
C ALA A 141 -9.29 -2.25 4.64
N LYS A 142 -9.33 -3.56 4.82
CA LYS A 142 -10.30 -4.27 5.64
C LYS A 142 -9.55 -5.07 6.69
N ILE A 143 -9.96 -4.98 7.94
CA ILE A 143 -9.40 -5.77 9.03
C ILE A 143 -10.51 -6.68 9.56
N LYS A 144 -10.19 -7.97 9.65
CA LYS A 144 -11.07 -9.00 10.24
C LYS A 144 -10.23 -9.96 11.05
N GLY A 145 -10.37 -9.92 12.37
CA GLY A 145 -9.59 -10.76 13.29
C GLY A 145 -8.09 -10.49 13.12
N ARG A 146 -7.34 -11.54 12.74
CA ARG A 146 -5.88 -11.48 12.57
C ARG A 146 -5.42 -11.12 11.16
N THR A 147 -6.35 -10.80 10.25
CA THR A 147 -6.03 -10.52 8.85
C THR A 147 -6.37 -9.08 8.47
N MET A 148 -5.37 -8.36 7.97
CA MET A 148 -5.49 -7.08 7.30
C MET A 148 -5.41 -7.31 5.79
N THR A 149 -6.47 -7.01 5.07
CA THR A 149 -6.53 -7.09 3.61
C THR A 149 -6.52 -5.70 3.02
N VAL A 150 -5.50 -5.38 2.23
CA VAL A 150 -5.45 -4.14 1.43
C VAL A 150 -5.84 -4.46 0.01
N TYR A 151 -6.83 -3.74 -0.49
CA TYR A 151 -7.27 -3.80 -1.87
C TYR A 151 -6.82 -2.54 -2.60
N ALA A 152 -6.26 -2.72 -3.78
CA ALA A 152 -5.93 -1.62 -4.69
C ALA A 152 -6.57 -1.92 -6.05
N VAL A 153 -7.47 -1.04 -6.48
CA VAL A 153 -8.15 -1.13 -7.78
C VAL A 153 -7.65 0.00 -8.66
N LEU A 154 -7.17 -0.33 -9.84
CA LEU A 154 -6.66 0.64 -10.81
C LEU A 154 -7.34 0.45 -12.17
N ILE A 155 -7.51 1.56 -12.89
CA ILE A 155 -7.96 1.57 -14.28
C ILE A 155 -6.74 1.35 -15.17
N THR A 156 -6.85 0.43 -16.12
CA THR A 156 -5.78 0.12 -17.09
C THR A 156 -5.85 1.06 -18.30
N GLU A 157 -4.78 1.11 -19.11
CA GLU A 157 -4.72 1.97 -20.31
C GLU A 157 -5.87 1.72 -21.29
N ASP A 158 -6.33 0.48 -21.40
CA ASP A 158 -7.47 0.06 -22.22
C ASP A 158 -8.83 0.29 -21.55
N GLY A 159 -8.87 1.07 -20.45
CA GLY A 159 -10.09 1.46 -19.75
C GLY A 159 -10.73 0.37 -18.89
N LYS A 160 -10.07 -0.78 -18.73
CA LYS A 160 -10.55 -1.88 -17.87
C LYS A 160 -10.01 -1.75 -16.46
N HIS A 161 -10.02 -2.85 -15.70
CA HIS A 161 -9.65 -2.82 -14.28
C HIS A 161 -8.69 -3.93 -13.90
N GLU A 162 -7.83 -3.60 -12.94
CA GLU A 162 -6.98 -4.55 -12.25
C GLU A 162 -7.17 -4.40 -10.75
N VAL A 163 -7.32 -5.55 -10.08
CA VAL A 163 -7.42 -5.65 -8.63
C VAL A 163 -6.16 -6.30 -8.09
N GLN A 164 -5.53 -5.63 -7.15
CA GLN A 164 -4.44 -6.17 -6.35
C GLN A 164 -4.92 -6.34 -4.91
N THR A 165 -4.72 -7.53 -4.37
CA THR A 165 -5.12 -7.88 -3.00
C THR A 165 -3.88 -8.29 -2.22
N TYR A 166 -3.68 -7.66 -1.06
CA TYR A 166 -2.60 -7.97 -0.13
C TYR A 166 -3.20 -8.39 1.20
N GLU A 167 -3.26 -9.69 1.46
CA GLU A 167 -3.68 -10.25 2.73
C GLU A 167 -2.47 -10.44 3.64
N ARG A 168 -2.54 -9.83 4.82
CA ARG A 168 -1.53 -9.87 5.86
C ARG A 168 -2.14 -10.52 7.08
N THR A 169 -1.73 -11.74 7.40
CA THR A 169 -2.24 -12.48 8.54
C THR A 169 -1.17 -12.60 9.60
N LEU A 170 -1.45 -12.11 10.81
CA LEU A 170 -0.52 -12.23 11.93
C LEU A 170 -0.34 -13.71 12.31
N VAL A 171 0.90 -14.12 12.51
CA VAL A 171 1.31 -15.45 12.98
C VAL A 171 2.36 -15.30 14.09
N PRO A 172 2.64 -16.33 14.91
CA PRO A 172 3.73 -16.25 15.88
C PRO A 172 5.04 -15.81 15.21
N GLY A 173 5.71 -14.80 15.77
CA GLY A 173 6.98 -14.27 15.25
C GLY A 173 6.88 -13.36 14.02
N GLY A 174 5.68 -13.08 13.49
CA GLY A 174 5.55 -12.17 12.35
C GLY A 174 4.20 -12.22 11.61
N MET A 175 4.28 -12.36 10.29
CA MET A 175 3.14 -12.22 9.39
C MET A 175 3.27 -13.10 8.14
N GLU A 176 2.18 -13.72 7.73
CA GLU A 176 2.03 -14.30 6.40
C GLU A 176 1.44 -13.25 5.44
N LEU A 177 2.09 -13.08 4.28
CA LEU A 177 1.63 -12.25 3.20
C LEU A 177 1.14 -13.13 2.04
N LYS A 178 -0.10 -12.92 1.61
CA LYS A 178 -0.61 -13.43 0.34
C LYS A 178 -0.95 -12.26 -0.57
N PHE A 179 -0.32 -12.22 -1.74
CA PHE A 179 -0.56 -11.23 -2.78
C PHE A 179 -1.24 -11.89 -3.96
N ASN A 180 -2.33 -11.29 -4.44
CA ASN A 180 -3.02 -11.70 -5.65
C ASN A 180 -3.19 -10.50 -6.59
N ARG A 181 -3.04 -10.74 -7.89
CA ARG A 181 -3.30 -9.77 -8.96
C ARG A 181 -4.25 -10.39 -9.96
N VAL A 182 -5.38 -9.74 -10.17
CA VAL A 182 -6.42 -10.15 -11.12
C VAL A 182 -6.65 -8.99 -12.07
N ARG A 183 -6.66 -9.25 -13.38
CA ARG A 183 -6.99 -8.26 -14.41
C ARG A 183 -8.12 -8.80 -15.25
N ASP A 184 -9.20 -8.05 -15.37
CA ASP A 184 -10.40 -8.44 -16.13
C ASP A 184 -10.91 -9.84 -15.73
N GLY A 185 -10.95 -10.13 -14.42
CA GLY A 185 -11.33 -11.43 -13.88
C GLY A 185 -10.31 -12.55 -14.06
N LYS A 186 -9.19 -12.32 -14.78
CA LYS A 186 -8.15 -13.32 -15.03
C LYS A 186 -7.03 -13.21 -13.98
N PRO A 187 -6.75 -14.27 -13.19
CA PRO A 187 -5.61 -14.28 -12.29
C PRO A 187 -4.29 -14.16 -13.06
N LEU A 188 -3.49 -13.16 -12.73
CA LEU A 188 -2.20 -12.91 -13.37
C LEU A 188 -1.02 -13.32 -12.50
N LYS A 189 -1.16 -13.22 -11.17
CA LYS A 189 -0.08 -13.50 -10.23
C LYS A 189 -0.62 -13.81 -8.85
N SER A 190 -0.02 -14.81 -8.21
CA SER A 190 -0.17 -15.09 -6.79
C SER A 190 1.21 -15.28 -6.17
N ILE A 191 1.46 -14.66 -5.02
CA ILE A 191 2.72 -14.78 -4.27
C ILE A 191 2.37 -14.97 -2.80
N SER A 192 2.99 -15.97 -2.16
CA SER A 192 2.92 -16.15 -0.70
C SER A 192 4.30 -15.99 -0.10
N ALA A 193 4.40 -15.30 1.04
CA ALA A 193 5.65 -15.08 1.75
C ALA A 193 5.43 -15.08 3.26
N LYS A 194 6.42 -15.56 4.02
CA LYS A 194 6.49 -15.37 5.48
C LYS A 194 7.41 -14.20 5.78
N LEU A 195 6.95 -13.28 6.61
CA LEU A 195 7.69 -12.11 7.05
C LEU A 195 7.90 -12.20 8.55
N GLN A 196 9.15 -12.13 8.99
CA GLN A 196 9.51 -12.07 10.41
C GLN A 196 9.31 -10.65 10.92
N ALA A 197 8.74 -10.52 12.11
CA ALA A 197 8.76 -9.24 12.81
C ALA A 197 10.21 -8.86 13.12
N LYS A 198 10.60 -7.62 12.82
CA LYS A 198 11.87 -7.09 13.25
C LYS A 198 11.71 -6.67 14.71
N GLU A 199 12.52 -7.21 15.61
CA GLU A 199 12.60 -6.68 16.97
C GLU A 199 12.89 -5.19 16.89
N GLN A 200 12.03 -4.39 17.52
CA GLN A 200 12.31 -2.99 17.73
C GLN A 200 13.41 -2.96 18.80
N GLY A 201 14.66 -2.85 18.37
CA GLY A 201 15.76 -2.52 19.28
C GLY A 201 15.33 -1.27 20.05
N ILE A 202 15.15 -1.42 21.36
CA ILE A 202 14.74 -0.35 22.25
C ILE A 202 15.89 0.66 22.24
N ASN A 203 15.76 1.73 21.45
CA ASN A 203 16.62 2.90 21.61
C ASN A 203 16.11 3.64 22.84
N LEU A 204 16.61 3.25 24.02
CA LEU A 204 16.59 4.08 25.21
C LEU A 204 17.48 5.29 24.91
N ARG A 205 16.86 6.44 24.65
CA ARG A 205 17.47 7.76 24.84
C ARG A 205 16.63 8.53 25.82
#